data_AF-A0A2T1D1X5-F1
#
_entry.id   AF-A0A2T1D1X5-F1
#
_cell.length_a   1.000
_cell.length_b   1.000
_cell.length_c   1.000
_cell.angle_alpha   90.00
_cell.angle_beta   90.00
_cell.angle_gamma   90.00
#
_symmetry.space_group_name_H-M   'P 1'
#
loop_
_entity.id
_entity.type
_entity.pdbx_description
1 polymer ?
#
loop_
_entity_poly.entity_id
_entity_poly.type
_entity_poly.pdbx_seq_one_letter_code
_entity_poly.pdbx_strand_id
1 'polypeptide(L)'
;MEQKVIGFFQCIGWRSHPARGSLPPVKFEVALVVERSQSACRDFAEITENVKGHLGTPRTIVLRNGDMVWRTSLGTRSLEDIEAALYLEAVQSAVDYIELMNDELDMKTGDRIFDSANIHQKVVILHRCLSALLEPEVEAPELNSVLEAGAYFPFAYLQMRVEEEIAEEDEWSDEEEDLKYAYRRLLWKAFEGFVRPRWESAIEEYGAREEEADFSDHSTNLDLWEEIIDELADRIFWDRDWQVSSIAPQLLDGIEPEFSQITGLDEDYVTNRLPSVTKEEAAIALAEIRTWKLS
;
A
#
# COMPACT_ATOMS: atom_id res chain seq x y z
N MET A 1 -17.20 14.18 36.78
CA MET A 1 -17.87 13.48 35.67
C MET A 1 -16.98 13.74 34.47
N GLU A 2 -16.00 12.85 34.26
CA GLU A 2 -14.98 13.02 33.20
C GLU A 2 -15.61 12.61 31.87
N GLN A 3 -15.67 13.55 30.93
CA GLN A 3 -16.06 13.26 29.56
C GLN A 3 -14.82 12.83 28.78
N LYS A 4 -14.76 11.54 28.45
CA LYS A 4 -13.76 10.99 27.54
C LYS A 4 -14.21 11.31 26.11
N VAL A 5 -13.47 12.17 25.42
CA VAL A 5 -13.64 12.42 23.99
C VAL A 5 -12.84 11.36 23.24
N ILE A 6 -13.51 10.52 22.47
CA ILE A 6 -12.87 9.61 21.51
C ILE A 6 -13.05 10.28 20.14
N GLY A 7 -11.99 10.92 19.65
CA GLY A 7 -11.95 11.44 18.29
C GLY A 7 -11.47 10.33 17.35
N PHE A 8 -12.24 10.05 16.30
CA PHE A 8 -11.73 9.33 15.14
C PHE A 8 -11.12 10.36 14.19
N PHE A 9 -9.83 10.25 13.93
CA PHE A 9 -9.17 10.96 12.84
C PHE A 9 -9.19 10.03 11.62
N GLN A 10 -9.92 10.44 10.59
CA GLN A 10 -9.77 9.86 9.26
C GLN A 10 -8.77 10.76 8.53
N CYS A 11 -7.56 10.25 8.30
CA CYS A 11 -6.60 10.94 7.45
C CYS A 11 -7.20 10.99 6.03
N ILE A 12 -7.59 12.19 5.61
CA ILE A 12 -7.94 12.45 4.22
C ILE A 12 -6.61 12.37 3.46
N GLY A 13 -6.42 11.32 2.66
CA GLY A 13 -5.25 11.17 1.80
C GLY A 13 -5.05 12.42 0.95
N TRP A 14 -3.91 13.07 1.10
CA TRP A 14 -3.52 14.21 0.30
C TRP A 14 -3.06 13.71 -1.07
N ARG A 15 -3.92 13.82 -2.09
CA ARG A 15 -3.50 13.70 -3.49
C ARG A 15 -2.66 14.93 -3.86
N SER A 16 -1.36 14.76 -4.01
CA SER A 16 -0.46 15.81 -4.51
C SER A 16 -0.56 15.90 -6.04
N HIS A 17 -1.28 16.89 -6.55
CA HIS A 17 -1.16 17.32 -7.95
C HIS A 17 -0.06 18.40 -8.08
N PRO A 18 0.89 18.29 -9.02
CA PRO A 18 1.88 19.34 -9.24
C PRO A 18 1.30 20.46 -10.11
N ALA A 19 0.69 21.47 -9.47
CA ALA A 19 0.33 22.71 -10.17
C ALA A 19 1.56 23.66 -10.25
N ARG A 20 2.06 23.87 -11.47
CA ARG A 20 3.06 24.92 -11.77
C ARG A 20 2.45 26.31 -11.54
N GLY A 21 2.81 26.96 -10.44
CA GLY A 21 2.51 28.37 -10.21
C GLY A 21 2.87 28.78 -8.79
N SER A 22 3.71 29.81 -8.63
CA SER A 22 4.13 30.33 -7.34
C SER A 22 2.93 30.87 -6.53
N LEU A 23 2.54 30.16 -5.47
CA LEU A 23 1.59 30.66 -4.46
C LEU A 23 2.34 31.23 -3.23
N PRO A 24 1.80 32.28 -2.58
CA PRO A 24 2.40 32.90 -1.39
C PRO A 24 2.25 32.02 -0.14
N PRO A 25 3.01 32.28 0.94
CA PRO A 25 3.01 31.44 2.14
C PRO A 25 1.62 31.38 2.80
N VAL A 26 1.07 30.16 2.91
CA VAL A 26 -0.17 29.87 3.62
C VAL A 26 0.13 29.78 5.11
N LYS A 27 -0.54 30.61 5.92
CA LYS A 27 -0.63 30.42 7.37
C LYS A 27 -1.71 29.37 7.65
N PHE A 28 -1.36 28.34 8.42
CA PHE A 28 -2.33 27.37 8.92
C PHE A 28 -3.02 27.93 10.17
N GLU A 29 -4.30 28.27 10.06
CA GLU A 29 -5.21 28.38 11.20
C GLU A 29 -6.11 27.15 11.20
N VAL A 30 -6.02 26.33 12.24
CA VAL A 30 -6.89 25.16 12.45
C VAL A 30 -8.23 25.67 12.98
N ALA A 31 -9.24 25.73 12.12
CA ALA A 31 -10.62 26.01 12.51
C ALA A 31 -11.33 24.70 12.87
N LEU A 32 -11.68 24.54 14.15
CA LEU A 32 -12.47 23.42 14.65
C LEU A 32 -13.95 23.67 14.36
N VAL A 33 -14.50 23.04 13.32
CA VAL A 33 -15.95 23.12 13.01
C VAL A 33 -16.68 22.05 13.83
N VAL A 34 -17.45 22.49 14.83
CA VAL A 34 -18.36 21.63 15.61
C VAL A 34 -19.74 21.71 14.97
N GLU A 35 -20.08 20.74 14.12
CA GLU A 35 -21.45 20.62 13.60
C GLU A 35 -22.32 19.83 14.59
N ARG A 36 -23.34 20.48 15.15
CA ARG A 36 -24.36 19.85 16.00
C ARG A 36 -25.49 19.32 15.12
N SER A 37 -25.53 18.02 14.87
CA SER A 37 -26.74 17.36 14.40
C SER A 37 -27.58 16.88 15.59
N GLN A 38 -28.72 17.51 15.81
CA GLN A 38 -29.74 17.10 16.78
C GLN A 38 -30.89 16.37 16.07
N SER A 39 -30.68 15.14 15.62
CA SER A 39 -31.79 14.25 15.22
C SER A 39 -31.36 12.79 15.07
N ALA A 40 -30.88 12.15 16.14
CA ALA A 40 -30.68 10.69 16.15
C ALA A 40 -30.71 10.06 17.57
N CYS A 41 -31.36 10.70 18.53
CA CYS A 41 -31.52 10.14 19.88
C CYS A 41 -33.00 9.90 20.18
N ARG A 42 -33.56 8.78 19.69
CA ARG A 42 -34.79 8.22 20.28
C ARG A 42 -34.98 6.71 20.20
N ASP A 43 -34.19 5.96 19.42
CA ASP A 43 -34.49 4.53 19.22
C ASP A 43 -33.48 3.54 19.85
N PHE A 44 -32.55 3.99 20.69
CA PHE A 44 -31.55 3.11 21.33
C PHE A 44 -31.95 2.53 22.70
N ALA A 45 -33.11 2.90 23.24
CA ALA A 45 -33.54 2.47 24.58
C ALA A 45 -34.44 1.24 24.62
N GLU A 46 -34.88 0.70 23.47
CA GLU A 46 -35.88 -0.40 23.42
C GLU A 46 -35.31 -1.77 23.00
N ILE A 47 -34.00 -1.86 22.72
CA ILE A 47 -33.34 -3.11 22.26
C ILE A 47 -32.66 -3.87 23.42
N THR A 48 -32.63 -3.34 24.65
CA THR A 48 -31.88 -3.96 25.77
C THR A 48 -32.70 -4.84 26.73
N GLU A 49 -33.96 -5.16 26.44
CA GLU A 49 -34.78 -5.99 27.36
C GLU A 49 -35.17 -7.40 26.86
N ASN A 50 -34.76 -7.83 25.66
CA ASN A 50 -35.24 -9.10 25.10
C ASN A 50 -34.19 -10.18 24.74
N VAL A 51 -32.98 -10.11 25.30
CA VAL A 51 -31.98 -11.19 25.15
C VAL A 51 -31.48 -11.66 26.51
N LYS A 52 -32.38 -12.21 27.33
CA LYS A 52 -32.05 -13.02 28.51
C LYS A 52 -32.60 -14.43 28.34
N GLY A 53 -31.89 -15.22 27.55
CA GLY A 53 -32.16 -16.65 27.45
C GLY A 53 -31.46 -17.26 26.26
N HIS A 54 -30.18 -17.60 26.43
CA HIS A 54 -29.40 -18.68 25.79
C HIS A 54 -27.90 -18.37 25.96
N LEU A 55 -27.41 -18.39 27.20
CA LEU A 55 -25.97 -18.42 27.44
C LEU A 55 -25.49 -19.86 27.30
N GLY A 56 -25.07 -20.21 26.09
CA GLY A 56 -24.11 -21.29 25.88
C GLY A 56 -22.83 -20.99 26.65
N THR A 57 -22.12 -22.04 27.05
CA THR A 57 -20.86 -21.95 27.79
C THR A 57 -19.90 -20.95 27.13
N PRO A 58 -19.25 -20.07 27.91
CA PRO A 58 -18.27 -19.14 27.36
C PRO A 58 -17.14 -19.96 26.71
N ARG A 59 -17.03 -19.87 25.38
CA ARG A 59 -15.85 -20.34 24.67
C ARG A 59 -14.72 -19.38 25.02
N THR A 60 -13.75 -19.85 25.80
CA THR A 60 -12.46 -19.19 25.95
C THR A 60 -11.83 -19.10 24.56
N ILE A 61 -11.82 -17.91 23.97
CA ILE A 61 -10.95 -17.62 22.82
C ILE A 61 -9.54 -17.56 23.41
N VAL A 62 -8.78 -18.63 23.24
CA VAL A 62 -7.35 -18.62 23.50
C VAL A 62 -6.73 -17.80 22.37
N LEU A 63 -6.51 -16.51 22.60
CA LEU A 63 -5.66 -15.71 21.73
C LEU A 63 -4.26 -16.31 21.84
N ARG A 64 -3.80 -16.98 20.78
CA ARG A 64 -2.39 -17.34 20.67
C ARG A 64 -1.62 -16.02 20.53
N ASN A 65 -0.79 -15.71 21.52
CA ASN A 65 0.14 -14.57 21.48
C ASN A 65 1.27 -14.82 20.46
N GLY A 66 0.98 -15.06 19.18
CA GLY A 66 2.01 -15.44 18.21
C GLY A 66 1.61 -15.49 16.74
N ASP A 67 0.47 -14.92 16.34
CA ASP A 67 0.12 -14.79 14.93
C ASP A 67 0.34 -13.33 14.49
N MET A 68 1.61 -12.89 14.49
CA MET A 68 2.00 -11.55 14.00
C MET A 68 2.10 -11.59 12.47
N VAL A 69 0.96 -11.58 11.81
CA VAL A 69 0.88 -11.46 10.34
C VAL A 69 0.98 -9.97 9.94
N TRP A 70 1.29 -9.68 8.68
CA TRP A 70 1.36 -8.30 8.19
C TRP A 70 0.06 -7.53 8.46
N ARG A 71 0.16 -6.30 8.98
CA ARG A 71 -1.00 -5.46 9.26
C ARG A 71 -1.40 -4.73 7.97
N THR A 72 -2.50 -5.17 7.36
CA THR A 72 -3.08 -4.53 6.18
C THR A 72 -4.26 -3.61 6.53
N SER A 73 -4.73 -2.81 5.57
CA SER A 73 -5.98 -2.04 5.72
C SER A 73 -7.22 -2.92 5.94
N LEU A 74 -7.16 -4.19 5.51
CA LEU A 74 -8.20 -5.19 5.73
C LEU A 74 -7.96 -6.04 6.99
N GLY A 75 -7.02 -5.63 7.85
CA GLY A 75 -6.62 -6.32 9.07
C GLY A 75 -5.33 -7.11 8.95
N THR A 76 -5.02 -7.89 9.98
CA THR A 76 -3.81 -8.72 10.05
C THR A 76 -4.00 -10.01 9.26
N ARG A 77 -3.35 -10.13 8.10
CA ARG A 77 -3.55 -11.24 7.13
C ARG A 77 -2.37 -11.38 6.16
N SER A 78 -2.24 -12.55 5.56
CA SER A 78 -1.44 -12.77 4.34
C SER A 78 -2.26 -12.40 3.10
N LEU A 79 -1.58 -12.22 1.97
CA LEU A 79 -2.21 -12.08 0.66
C LEU A 79 -2.64 -13.46 0.16
N GLU A 80 -3.76 -13.50 -0.53
CA GLU A 80 -4.35 -14.75 -1.05
C GLU A 80 -4.73 -14.58 -2.53
N ASP A 81 -4.92 -15.70 -3.23
CA ASP A 81 -5.46 -15.77 -4.59
C ASP A 81 -4.84 -14.76 -5.59
N ILE A 82 -5.67 -13.91 -6.19
CA ILE A 82 -5.30 -12.93 -7.22
C ILE A 82 -4.36 -11.85 -6.65
N GLU A 83 -4.52 -11.50 -5.37
CA GLU A 83 -3.68 -10.49 -4.72
C GLU A 83 -2.26 -11.01 -4.50
N ALA A 84 -2.15 -12.26 -4.02
CA ALA A 84 -0.88 -12.95 -3.90
C ALA A 84 -0.19 -13.14 -5.26
N ALA A 85 -0.96 -13.48 -6.30
CA ALA A 85 -0.44 -13.65 -7.65
C ALA A 85 0.08 -12.33 -8.25
N LEU A 86 -0.69 -11.24 -8.13
CA LEU A 86 -0.26 -9.91 -8.56
C LEU A 86 1.05 -9.51 -7.88
N TYR A 87 1.08 -9.63 -6.54
CA TYR A 87 2.21 -9.18 -5.75
C TYR A 87 3.47 -10.01 -6.05
N LEU A 88 3.34 -11.33 -6.15
CA LEU A 88 4.45 -12.22 -6.48
C LEU A 88 5.03 -11.92 -7.87
N GLU A 89 4.18 -11.82 -8.90
CA GLU A 89 4.60 -11.55 -10.27
C GLU A 89 5.30 -10.20 -10.38
N ALA A 90 4.77 -9.18 -9.71
CA ALA A 90 5.35 -7.84 -9.66
C ALA A 90 6.72 -7.85 -8.96
N VAL A 91 6.87 -8.57 -7.84
CA VAL A 91 8.17 -8.70 -7.14
C VAL A 91 9.19 -9.43 -8.01
N GLN A 92 8.81 -10.55 -8.63
CA GLN A 92 9.69 -11.33 -9.50
C GLN A 92 10.20 -10.50 -10.69
N SER A 93 9.28 -9.79 -11.36
CA SER A 93 9.60 -8.90 -12.46
C SER A 93 10.49 -7.72 -12.01
N ALA A 94 10.21 -7.15 -10.84
CA ALA A 94 10.96 -6.04 -10.29
C ALA A 94 12.41 -6.43 -9.93
N VAL A 95 12.65 -7.63 -9.38
CA VAL A 95 14.02 -8.07 -9.08
C VAL A 95 14.82 -8.40 -10.34
N ASP A 96 14.18 -8.94 -11.37
CA ASP A 96 14.82 -9.16 -12.67
C ASP A 96 15.23 -7.81 -13.31
N TYR A 97 14.37 -6.80 -13.20
CA TYR A 97 14.67 -5.44 -13.65
C TYR A 97 15.81 -4.79 -12.84
N ILE A 98 15.80 -4.93 -11.50
CA ILE A 98 16.88 -4.45 -10.62
C ILE A 98 18.24 -4.99 -11.06
N GLU A 99 18.33 -6.30 -11.35
CA GLU A 99 19.58 -6.91 -11.80
C GLU A 99 20.02 -6.41 -13.17
N LEU A 100 19.08 -6.18 -14.09
CA LEU A 100 19.39 -5.69 -15.44
C LEU A 100 19.97 -4.27 -15.41
N MET A 101 19.41 -3.39 -14.57
CA MET A 101 19.79 -1.98 -14.52
C MET A 101 21.06 -1.68 -13.72
N ASN A 102 21.59 -2.66 -12.96
CA ASN A 102 22.91 -2.60 -12.30
C ASN A 102 23.23 -1.24 -11.63
N ASP A 103 22.33 -0.79 -10.75
CA ASP A 103 22.31 0.45 -9.94
C ASP A 103 21.78 1.74 -10.62
N GLU A 104 21.44 1.71 -11.92
CA GLU A 104 20.83 2.85 -12.63
C GLU A 104 19.30 2.85 -12.53
N LEU A 105 18.77 2.64 -11.32
CA LEU A 105 17.32 2.58 -11.08
C LEU A 105 16.73 3.97 -10.83
N ASP A 106 15.96 4.46 -11.80
CA ASP A 106 15.20 5.71 -11.69
C ASP A 106 13.90 5.58 -10.88
N MET A 107 13.52 4.36 -10.50
CA MET A 107 12.34 4.10 -9.70
C MET A 107 12.47 4.53 -8.24
N LYS A 108 11.46 5.24 -7.74
CA LYS A 108 11.38 5.76 -6.36
C LYS A 108 10.11 5.32 -5.66
N THR A 109 10.24 4.91 -4.41
CA THR A 109 9.12 4.55 -3.52
C THR A 109 8.60 5.72 -2.72
N GLY A 110 9.38 6.81 -2.66
CA GLY A 110 9.14 7.93 -1.79
C GLY A 110 9.75 7.76 -0.40
N ASP A 111 10.41 6.64 -0.07
CA ASP A 111 11.27 6.56 1.12
C ASP A 111 12.74 6.75 0.72
N ARG A 112 13.36 7.79 1.26
CA ARG A 112 14.73 8.20 0.89
C ARG A 112 15.77 7.14 1.25
N ILE A 113 15.52 6.36 2.30
CA ILE A 113 16.48 5.39 2.82
C ILE A 113 16.44 4.13 1.95
N PHE A 114 15.26 3.57 1.72
CA PHE A 114 15.05 2.48 0.79
C PHE A 114 15.49 2.83 -0.64
N ASP A 115 15.15 4.03 -1.12
CA ASP A 115 15.53 4.46 -2.47
C ASP A 115 17.04 4.59 -2.66
N SER A 116 17.78 4.83 -1.57
CA SER A 116 19.25 4.88 -1.53
C SER A 116 19.94 3.53 -1.32
N ALA A 117 19.17 2.47 -1.03
CA ALA A 117 19.71 1.15 -0.80
C ALA A 117 20.36 0.59 -2.07
N ASN A 118 21.48 -0.14 -1.91
CA ASN A 118 22.08 -0.84 -3.05
C ASN A 118 21.23 -2.07 -3.45
N ILE A 119 21.49 -2.63 -4.63
CA ILE A 119 20.77 -3.81 -5.16
C ILE A 119 20.64 -4.94 -4.14
N HIS A 120 21.74 -5.34 -3.49
CA HIS A 120 21.72 -6.46 -2.53
C HIS A 120 20.76 -6.19 -1.37
N GLN A 121 20.75 -4.96 -0.86
CA GLN A 121 19.84 -4.56 0.21
C GLN A 121 18.39 -4.54 -0.24
N LYS A 122 18.09 -4.00 -1.43
CA LYS A 122 16.73 -4.00 -2.00
C LYS A 122 16.20 -5.42 -2.16
N VAL A 123 16.97 -6.33 -2.74
CA VAL A 123 16.57 -7.73 -2.92
C VAL A 123 16.26 -8.41 -1.58
N VAL A 124 17.10 -8.25 -0.55
CA VAL A 124 16.84 -8.86 0.76
C VAL A 124 15.63 -8.24 1.45
N ILE A 125 15.40 -6.94 1.31
CA ILE A 125 14.19 -6.28 1.83
C ILE A 125 12.94 -6.82 1.12
N LEU A 126 12.96 -6.89 -0.22
CA LEU A 126 11.87 -7.44 -1.02
C LEU A 126 11.55 -8.88 -0.63
N HIS A 127 12.58 -9.71 -0.45
CA HIS A 127 12.40 -11.08 0.00
C HIS A 127 11.68 -11.15 1.37
N ARG A 128 12.11 -10.35 2.35
CA ARG A 128 11.46 -10.30 3.67
C ARG A 128 9.99 -9.89 3.59
N CYS A 129 9.69 -8.89 2.76
CA CYS A 129 8.31 -8.43 2.56
C CYS A 129 7.48 -9.51 1.88
N LEU A 130 8.02 -10.14 0.83
CA LEU A 130 7.37 -11.24 0.12
C LEU A 130 7.06 -12.41 1.05
N SER A 131 8.01 -12.87 1.86
CA SER A 131 7.80 -13.96 2.81
C SER A 131 6.70 -13.62 3.81
N ALA A 132 6.75 -12.44 4.44
CA ALA A 132 5.77 -12.03 5.44
C ALA A 132 4.36 -11.80 4.86
N LEU A 133 4.26 -11.41 3.59
CA LEU A 133 2.98 -11.18 2.92
C LEU A 133 2.37 -12.47 2.36
N LEU A 134 3.18 -13.45 1.94
CA LEU A 134 2.68 -14.66 1.27
C LEU A 134 2.65 -15.91 2.16
N GLU A 135 3.47 -16.00 3.19
CA GLU A 135 3.52 -17.17 4.08
C GLU A 135 2.89 -16.83 5.44
N PRO A 136 1.70 -17.37 5.77
CA PRO A 136 1.02 -17.06 7.02
C PRO A 136 1.78 -17.58 8.25
N GLU A 137 2.69 -18.53 8.08
CA GLU A 137 3.58 -19.03 9.14
C GLU A 137 4.80 -18.15 9.40
N VAL A 138 5.12 -17.22 8.50
CA VAL A 138 6.24 -16.30 8.67
C VAL A 138 5.80 -15.10 9.49
N GLU A 139 6.48 -14.88 10.62
CA GLU A 139 6.27 -13.73 11.47
C GLU A 139 6.61 -12.44 10.70
N ALA A 140 5.65 -11.53 10.62
CA ALA A 140 5.86 -10.24 10.00
C ALA A 140 6.93 -9.47 10.76
N PRO A 141 7.90 -8.86 10.04
CA PRO A 141 8.90 -8.02 10.70
C PRO A 141 8.21 -6.81 11.34
N GLU A 142 8.84 -6.26 12.37
CA GLU A 142 8.43 -4.98 12.93
C GLU A 142 8.45 -3.91 11.83
N LEU A 143 7.29 -3.33 11.54
CA LEU A 143 7.12 -2.40 10.43
C LEU A 143 7.86 -1.10 10.73
N ASN A 144 8.62 -0.65 9.73
CA ASN A 144 9.31 0.64 9.70
C ASN A 144 9.23 1.19 8.28
N SER A 145 9.59 2.46 8.10
CA SER A 145 9.46 3.13 6.80
C SER A 145 10.17 2.39 5.66
N VAL A 146 11.33 1.78 5.93
CA VAL A 146 12.11 1.05 4.91
C VAL A 146 11.41 -0.23 4.47
N LEU A 147 10.82 -0.98 5.40
CA LEU A 147 10.10 -2.22 5.08
C LEU A 147 8.78 -1.94 4.37
N GLU A 148 8.04 -0.91 4.79
CA GLU A 148 6.81 -0.53 4.09
C GLU A 148 7.09 0.02 2.69
N ALA A 149 8.15 0.82 2.51
CA ALA A 149 8.61 1.23 1.19
C ALA A 149 9.04 0.04 0.33
N GLY A 150 9.74 -0.93 0.93
CA GLY A 150 10.09 -2.19 0.28
C GLY A 150 8.87 -3.00 -0.15
N ALA A 151 7.83 -3.04 0.68
CA ALA A 151 6.58 -3.69 0.33
C ALA A 151 5.78 -2.91 -0.74
N TYR A 152 5.94 -1.59 -0.81
CA TYR A 152 5.30 -0.74 -1.82
C TYR A 152 6.04 -0.78 -3.18
N PHE A 153 7.33 -1.10 -3.19
CA PHE A 153 8.18 -1.11 -4.39
C PHE A 153 7.60 -1.85 -5.60
N PRO A 154 6.93 -3.02 -5.47
CA PRO A 154 6.30 -3.68 -6.62
C PRO A 154 5.20 -2.84 -7.29
N PHE A 155 4.48 -1.99 -6.53
CA PHE A 155 3.49 -1.07 -7.10
C PHE A 155 4.14 0.09 -7.84
N ALA A 156 5.21 0.66 -7.27
CA ALA A 156 6.03 1.66 -7.97
C ALA A 156 6.60 1.10 -9.29
N TYR A 157 6.99 -0.18 -9.29
CA TYR A 157 7.42 -0.90 -10.48
C TYR A 157 6.32 -1.05 -11.52
N LEU A 158 5.13 -1.50 -11.10
CA LEU A 158 4.00 -1.61 -12.00
C LEU A 158 3.61 -0.26 -12.62
N GLN A 159 3.67 0.83 -11.85
CA GLN A 159 3.39 2.18 -12.37
C GLN A 159 4.38 2.56 -13.48
N MET A 160 5.69 2.44 -13.21
CA MET A 160 6.72 2.70 -14.21
C MET A 160 6.55 1.83 -15.46
N ARG A 161 6.25 0.53 -15.30
CA ARG A 161 6.08 -0.39 -16.43
C ARG A 161 4.84 -0.07 -17.26
N VAL A 162 3.75 0.35 -16.65
CA VAL A 162 2.55 0.79 -17.40
C VAL A 162 2.83 2.08 -18.16
N GLU A 163 3.56 3.03 -17.57
CA GLU A 163 3.99 4.24 -18.26
C GLU A 163 4.84 3.92 -19.50
N GLU A 164 5.81 3.01 -19.35
CA GLU A 164 6.65 2.51 -20.46
C GLU A 164 5.81 1.79 -21.55
N GLU A 165 4.90 0.87 -21.17
CA GLU A 165 4.01 0.19 -22.11
C GLU A 165 3.14 1.15 -22.94
N ILE A 166 2.67 2.24 -22.33
CA ILE A 166 1.86 3.26 -23.01
C ILE A 166 2.75 4.13 -23.91
N ALA A 167 3.93 4.52 -23.44
CA ALA A 167 4.85 5.38 -24.20
C ALA A 167 5.41 4.68 -25.44
N GLU A 168 5.68 3.38 -25.36
CA GLU A 168 6.29 2.58 -26.43
C GLU A 168 5.24 1.83 -27.29
N GLU A 169 3.95 2.06 -27.05
CA GLU A 169 2.85 1.30 -27.67
C GLU A 169 2.89 1.32 -29.22
N ASP A 170 3.29 2.46 -29.80
CA ASP A 170 3.40 2.64 -31.25
C ASP A 170 4.69 2.04 -31.83
N GLU A 171 5.75 1.89 -31.02
CA GLU A 171 7.05 1.38 -31.45
C GLU A 171 7.05 -0.16 -31.54
N TRP A 172 6.19 -0.83 -30.76
CA TRP A 172 6.07 -2.29 -30.69
C TRP A 172 4.94 -2.86 -31.57
N SER A 173 4.66 -2.25 -32.72
CA SER A 173 3.54 -2.64 -33.59
C SER A 173 3.59 -4.09 -34.08
N ASP A 174 4.79 -4.69 -34.11
CA ASP A 174 5.04 -6.04 -34.61
C ASP A 174 5.19 -7.09 -33.49
N GLU A 175 5.11 -6.70 -32.22
CA GLU A 175 5.24 -7.62 -31.09
C GLU A 175 3.96 -8.42 -30.83
N GLU A 176 4.11 -9.56 -30.14
CA GLU A 176 2.96 -10.34 -29.68
C GLU A 176 2.15 -9.52 -28.67
N GLU A 177 0.84 -9.46 -28.88
CA GLU A 177 -0.10 -8.68 -28.07
C GLU A 177 0.01 -8.98 -26.55
N ASP A 178 0.35 -10.23 -26.22
CA ASP A 178 0.54 -10.70 -24.85
C ASP A 178 1.75 -10.06 -24.16
N LEU A 179 2.81 -9.73 -24.90
CA LEU A 179 4.00 -9.05 -24.38
C LEU A 179 3.79 -7.54 -24.31
N LYS A 180 3.08 -6.99 -25.29
CA LYS A 180 2.82 -5.55 -25.41
C LYS A 180 2.00 -4.97 -24.26
N TYR A 181 1.09 -5.76 -23.69
CA TYR A 181 0.18 -5.34 -22.61
C TYR A 181 0.36 -6.21 -21.35
N ALA A 182 1.53 -6.79 -21.14
CA ALA A 182 1.77 -7.76 -20.08
C ALA A 182 1.42 -7.21 -18.69
N TYR A 183 1.87 -5.99 -18.36
CA TYR A 183 1.66 -5.36 -17.06
C TYR A 183 0.25 -4.79 -16.91
N ARG A 184 -0.29 -4.14 -17.95
CA ARG A 184 -1.70 -3.72 -17.95
C ARG A 184 -2.66 -4.91 -17.78
N ARG A 185 -2.41 -6.06 -18.41
CA ARG A 185 -3.22 -7.28 -18.23
C ARG A 185 -3.04 -7.93 -16.86
N LEU A 186 -1.83 -7.88 -16.29
CA LEU A 186 -1.59 -8.33 -14.93
C LEU A 186 -2.44 -7.52 -13.93
N LEU A 187 -2.40 -6.19 -14.04
CA LEU A 187 -3.21 -5.28 -13.23
C LEU A 187 -4.71 -5.45 -13.49
N TRP A 188 -5.11 -5.64 -14.75
CA TRP A 188 -6.51 -5.80 -15.12
C TRP A 188 -7.19 -6.96 -14.39
N LYS A 189 -6.49 -8.10 -14.23
CA LYS A 189 -7.01 -9.24 -13.46
C LYS A 189 -7.31 -8.88 -12.00
N ALA A 190 -6.43 -8.10 -11.37
CA ALA A 190 -6.62 -7.64 -10.00
C ALA A 190 -7.70 -6.56 -9.90
N PHE A 191 -7.76 -5.67 -10.89
CA PHE A 191 -8.82 -4.68 -11.04
C PHE A 191 -10.20 -5.35 -11.10
N GLU A 192 -10.38 -6.35 -11.97
CA GLU A 192 -11.64 -7.09 -12.08
C GLU A 192 -12.07 -7.76 -10.76
N GLY A 193 -11.10 -8.32 -10.03
CA GLY A 193 -11.37 -9.02 -8.77
C GLY A 193 -11.70 -8.10 -7.60
N PHE A 194 -11.05 -6.94 -7.49
CA PHE A 194 -11.08 -6.14 -6.26
C PHE A 194 -11.63 -4.73 -6.42
N VAL A 195 -11.35 -4.07 -7.54
CA VAL A 195 -11.63 -2.63 -7.73
C VAL A 195 -12.92 -2.44 -8.53
N ARG A 196 -13.10 -3.22 -9.60
CA ARG A 196 -14.24 -3.15 -10.53
C ARG A 196 -15.61 -3.17 -9.84
N PRO A 197 -15.90 -4.03 -8.84
CA PRO A 197 -17.22 -4.01 -8.18
C PRO A 197 -17.52 -2.69 -7.45
N ARG A 198 -16.51 -2.09 -6.82
CA ARG A 198 -16.64 -0.80 -6.13
C ARG A 198 -16.79 0.34 -7.15
N TRP A 199 -16.01 0.28 -8.22
CA TRP A 199 -16.06 1.24 -9.32
C TRP A 199 -17.43 1.23 -10.00
N GLU A 200 -17.96 0.07 -10.38
CA GLU A 200 -19.30 -0.06 -10.97
C GLU A 200 -20.40 0.48 -10.04
N SER A 201 -20.27 0.23 -8.73
CA SER A 201 -21.21 0.77 -7.73
C SER A 201 -21.14 2.30 -7.66
N ALA A 202 -19.93 2.88 -7.74
CA ALA A 202 -19.75 4.34 -7.78
C ALA A 202 -20.31 4.95 -9.07
N ILE A 203 -20.14 4.29 -10.22
CA ILE A 203 -20.75 4.70 -11.49
C ILE A 203 -22.28 4.68 -11.40
N GLU A 204 -22.87 3.68 -10.78
CA GLU A 204 -24.33 3.60 -10.60
C GLU A 204 -24.86 4.73 -9.71
N GLU A 205 -24.12 5.07 -8.64
CA GLU A 205 -24.53 6.09 -7.66
C GLU A 205 -24.29 7.53 -8.15
N TYR A 206 -23.13 7.80 -8.75
CA TYR A 206 -22.66 9.15 -9.09
C TYR A 206 -22.60 9.44 -10.59
N GLY A 207 -22.76 8.42 -11.44
CA GLY A 207 -22.53 8.49 -12.88
C GLY A 207 -21.06 8.24 -13.25
N ALA A 208 -20.82 7.68 -14.43
CA ALA A 208 -19.46 7.49 -14.96
C ALA A 208 -18.86 8.83 -15.40
N ARG A 209 -17.56 9.01 -15.14
CA ARG A 209 -16.76 9.99 -15.89
C ARG A 209 -16.61 9.50 -17.33
N GLU A 210 -16.45 10.45 -18.27
CA GLU A 210 -16.27 10.13 -19.69
C GLU A 210 -15.09 9.16 -19.91
N GLU A 211 -14.01 9.37 -19.18
CA GLU A 211 -12.78 8.56 -19.21
C GLU A 211 -12.97 7.11 -18.74
N GLU A 212 -13.95 6.86 -17.88
CA GLU A 212 -14.18 5.53 -17.28
C GLU A 212 -15.01 4.61 -18.19
N ALA A 213 -15.77 5.19 -19.13
CA ALA A 213 -16.74 4.44 -19.93
C ALA A 213 -16.09 3.42 -20.87
N ASP A 214 -14.92 3.76 -21.40
CA ASP A 214 -14.15 2.93 -22.34
C ASP A 214 -12.87 2.36 -21.70
N PHE A 215 -12.77 2.38 -20.37
CA PHE A 215 -11.60 1.89 -19.67
C PHE A 215 -11.46 0.36 -19.83
N SER A 216 -10.29 -0.09 -20.26
CA SER A 216 -9.96 -1.48 -20.59
C SER A 216 -8.48 -1.77 -20.31
N ASP A 217 -8.06 -3.03 -20.41
CA ASP A 217 -6.65 -3.44 -20.37
C ASP A 217 -5.79 -2.85 -21.50
N HIS A 218 -6.42 -2.27 -22.53
CA HIS A 218 -5.75 -1.55 -23.63
C HIS A 218 -5.78 -0.02 -23.45
N SER A 219 -6.35 0.48 -22.35
CA SER A 219 -6.44 1.92 -22.13
C SER A 219 -5.06 2.55 -22.01
N THR A 220 -4.90 3.71 -22.65
CA THR A 220 -3.71 4.59 -22.54
C THR A 220 -3.91 5.70 -21.51
N ASN A 221 -5.03 5.70 -20.78
CA ASN A 221 -5.28 6.67 -19.73
C ASN A 221 -4.42 6.33 -18.50
N LEU A 222 -3.26 6.99 -18.40
CA LEU A 222 -2.30 6.79 -17.31
C LEU A 222 -2.91 7.16 -15.94
N ASP A 223 -3.70 8.24 -15.87
CA ASP A 223 -4.30 8.69 -14.61
C ASP A 223 -5.22 7.60 -14.00
N LEU A 224 -6.01 6.91 -14.83
CA LEU A 224 -6.85 5.80 -14.36
C LEU A 224 -6.02 4.58 -13.93
N TRP A 225 -4.90 4.29 -14.60
CA TRP A 225 -4.00 3.22 -14.16
C TRP A 225 -3.33 3.54 -12.83
N GLU A 226 -2.92 4.79 -12.61
CA GLU A 226 -2.38 5.25 -11.33
C GLU A 226 -3.42 5.10 -10.22
N GLU A 227 -4.68 5.50 -10.47
CA GLU A 227 -5.78 5.31 -9.51
C GLU A 227 -5.98 3.83 -9.14
N ILE A 228 -5.89 2.92 -10.12
CA ILE A 228 -6.04 1.48 -9.87
C ILE A 228 -4.88 0.93 -9.07
N ILE A 229 -3.65 1.32 -9.40
CA ILE A 229 -2.45 0.88 -8.68
C ILE A 229 -2.53 1.36 -7.22
N ASP A 230 -2.95 2.61 -7.00
CA ASP A 230 -3.17 3.16 -5.66
C ASP A 230 -4.26 2.40 -4.90
N GLU A 231 -5.40 2.11 -5.53
CA GLU A 231 -6.47 1.35 -4.89
C GLU A 231 -6.06 -0.09 -4.56
N LEU A 232 -5.23 -0.72 -5.40
CA LEU A 232 -4.68 -2.05 -5.13
C LEU A 232 -3.65 -2.01 -4.01
N ALA A 233 -2.77 -1.00 -3.98
CA ALA A 233 -1.82 -0.79 -2.90
C ALA A 233 -2.54 -0.53 -1.56
N ASP A 234 -3.64 0.24 -1.57
CA ASP A 234 -4.46 0.54 -0.39
C ASP A 234 -5.14 -0.69 0.24
N ARG A 235 -5.09 -1.85 -0.41
CA ARG A 235 -5.52 -3.13 0.19
C ARG A 235 -4.46 -3.75 1.11
N ILE A 236 -3.21 -3.37 0.90
CA ILE A 236 -2.04 -3.80 1.68
C ILE A 236 -1.66 -2.71 2.68
N PHE A 237 -1.71 -1.44 2.28
CA PHE A 237 -1.32 -0.29 3.07
C PHE A 237 -2.55 0.48 3.54
N TRP A 238 -2.51 0.99 4.77
CA TRP A 238 -3.59 1.77 5.37
C TRP A 238 -3.29 3.28 5.35
N ASP A 239 -2.02 3.64 5.16
CA ASP A 239 -1.51 4.98 4.97
C ASP A 239 -0.32 4.98 3.99
N ARG A 240 0.42 6.08 3.93
CA ARG A 240 1.64 6.28 3.12
C ARG A 240 2.78 6.78 4.00
N ASP A 241 2.81 6.37 5.26
CA ASP A 241 3.70 6.97 6.27
C ASP A 241 5.19 6.74 5.96
N TRP A 242 5.54 5.72 5.17
CA TRP A 242 6.92 5.52 4.72
C TRP A 242 7.46 6.69 3.88
N GLN A 243 6.58 7.46 3.21
CA GLN A 243 6.99 8.61 2.41
C GLN A 243 7.47 9.79 3.26
N VAL A 244 7.26 9.73 4.58
CA VAL A 244 7.63 10.80 5.50
C VAL A 244 9.13 11.11 5.44
N SER A 245 9.99 10.13 5.16
CA SER A 245 11.44 10.34 5.06
C SER A 245 11.87 11.20 3.87
N SER A 246 11.04 11.28 2.83
CA SER A 246 11.26 12.21 1.70
C SER A 246 10.59 13.56 1.92
N ILE A 247 9.42 13.61 2.55
CA ILE A 247 8.67 14.85 2.79
C ILE A 247 9.30 15.66 3.94
N ALA A 248 9.76 14.97 4.98
CA ALA A 248 10.34 15.56 6.18
C ALA A 248 11.65 14.85 6.58
N PRO A 249 12.75 15.03 5.80
CA PRO A 249 14.01 14.34 6.03
C PRO A 249 14.64 14.57 7.42
N GLN A 250 14.28 15.66 8.10
CA GLN A 250 14.71 15.95 9.46
C GLN A 250 14.25 14.90 10.49
N LEU A 251 13.19 14.13 10.20
CA LEU A 251 12.73 13.06 11.08
C LEU A 251 13.69 11.85 11.09
N LEU A 252 14.62 11.77 10.14
CA LEU A 252 15.68 10.75 10.13
C LEU A 252 16.71 10.92 11.26
N ASP A 253 16.74 12.09 11.90
CA ASP A 253 17.56 12.37 13.08
C ASP A 253 16.88 11.89 14.39
N GLY A 254 15.67 11.33 14.27
CA GLY A 254 14.82 10.88 15.36
C GLY A 254 13.46 11.58 15.32
N ILE A 255 12.42 10.87 15.76
CA ILE A 255 11.07 11.43 15.90
C ILE A 255 10.94 12.06 17.29
N GLU A 256 10.53 13.32 17.35
CA GLU A 256 10.22 13.97 18.62
C GLU A 256 8.99 13.30 19.28
N PRO A 257 8.97 13.10 20.62
CA PRO A 257 7.86 12.45 21.29
C PRO A 257 6.49 13.11 21.03
N GLU A 258 6.47 14.43 20.86
CA GLU A 258 5.26 15.18 20.49
C GLU A 258 4.75 14.80 19.10
N PHE A 259 5.66 14.59 18.13
CA PHE A 259 5.29 14.16 16.78
C PHE A 259 4.74 12.74 16.81
N SER A 260 5.43 11.82 17.50
CA SER A 260 4.97 10.43 17.72
C SER A 260 3.57 10.39 18.34
N GLN A 261 3.27 11.23 19.33
CA GLN A 261 1.93 11.30 19.94
C GLN A 261 0.85 11.82 18.99
N ILE A 262 1.20 12.70 18.04
CA ILE A 262 0.25 13.29 17.09
C ILE A 262 -0.01 12.33 15.93
N THR A 263 1.03 11.69 15.38
CA THR A 263 0.93 10.81 14.21
C THR A 263 0.60 9.38 14.58
N GLY A 264 0.94 8.95 15.80
CA GLY A 264 0.87 7.56 16.23
C GLY A 264 2.04 6.70 15.72
N LEU A 265 3.05 7.32 15.10
CA LEU A 265 4.26 6.64 14.67
C LEU A 265 5.17 6.33 15.86
N ASP A 266 5.71 5.12 15.91
CA ASP A 266 6.70 4.74 16.91
C ASP A 266 7.97 5.60 16.76
N GLU A 267 8.66 5.88 17.87
CA GLU A 267 9.92 6.64 17.88
C GLU A 267 10.98 6.00 16.96
N ASP A 268 10.94 4.66 16.83
CA ASP A 268 11.85 3.87 16.00
C ASP A 268 11.30 3.55 14.60
N TYR A 269 10.10 4.02 14.22
CA TYR A 269 9.48 3.72 12.92
C TYR A 269 10.26 4.33 11.73
N VAL A 270 10.72 5.59 11.86
CA VAL A 270 11.58 6.22 10.85
C VAL A 270 13.02 5.85 11.16
N THR A 271 13.58 4.94 10.36
CA THR A 271 14.95 4.47 10.54
C THR A 271 15.88 5.02 9.46
N ASN A 272 17.09 5.41 9.86
CA ASN A 272 18.18 5.75 8.94
C ASN A 272 19.11 4.54 8.67
N ARG A 273 18.69 3.33 9.06
CA ARG A 273 19.50 2.12 8.99
C ARG A 273 18.93 1.17 7.96
N LEU A 274 19.75 0.85 6.96
CA LEU A 274 19.52 -0.27 6.07
C LEU A 274 20.06 -1.57 6.70
N PRO A 275 19.50 -2.74 6.37
CA PRO A 275 20.08 -4.01 6.80
C PRO A 275 21.51 -4.16 6.27
N SER A 276 22.39 -4.71 7.10
CA SER A 276 23.69 -5.18 6.65
C SER A 276 23.47 -6.48 5.87
N VAL A 277 23.84 -6.48 4.59
CA VAL A 277 23.58 -7.60 3.68
C VAL A 277 24.87 -8.00 2.97
N THR A 278 25.18 -9.29 3.00
CA THR A 278 26.26 -9.90 2.23
C THR A 278 25.79 -10.25 0.81
N LYS A 279 26.74 -10.43 -0.12
CA LYS A 279 26.40 -10.81 -1.51
C LYS A 279 25.77 -12.20 -1.56
N GLU A 280 26.21 -13.08 -0.67
CA GLU A 280 25.71 -14.44 -0.53
C GLU A 280 24.26 -14.46 -0.05
N GLU A 281 23.91 -13.66 0.96
CA GLU A 281 22.52 -13.51 1.42
C GLU A 281 21.61 -12.96 0.31
N ALA A 282 22.06 -11.95 -0.42
CA ALA A 282 21.30 -11.40 -1.53
C ALA A 282 21.11 -12.40 -2.68
N ALA A 283 22.12 -13.21 -3.00
CA ALA A 283 22.02 -14.25 -4.01
C ALA A 283 21.02 -15.35 -3.61
N ILE A 284 20.97 -15.72 -2.32
CA ILE A 284 19.98 -16.67 -1.79
C ILE A 284 18.57 -16.07 -1.90
N ALA A 285 18.37 -14.85 -1.39
CA ALA A 285 17.09 -14.16 -1.43
C ALA A 285 16.56 -13.99 -2.87
N LEU A 286 17.43 -13.63 -3.81
CA LEU A 286 17.09 -13.54 -5.23
C LEU A 286 16.64 -14.87 -5.82
N ALA A 287 17.36 -15.95 -5.52
CA ALA A 287 17.01 -17.28 -6.00
C ALA A 287 15.68 -17.77 -5.40
N GLU A 288 15.41 -17.46 -4.13
CA GLU A 288 14.16 -17.76 -3.45
C GLU A 288 13.00 -16.99 -4.09
N ILE A 289 13.12 -15.67 -4.31
CA ILE A 289 12.11 -14.87 -5.01
C ILE A 289 11.76 -15.47 -6.38
N ARG A 290 12.77 -15.77 -7.20
CA ARG A 290 12.57 -16.30 -8.56
C ARG A 290 11.94 -17.69 -8.62
N THR A 291 12.17 -18.51 -7.60
CA THR A 291 11.65 -19.88 -7.56
C THR A 291 10.37 -20.00 -6.75
N TRP A 292 9.93 -18.91 -6.14
CA TRP A 292 8.72 -18.83 -5.33
C TRP A 292 7.48 -19.23 -6.13
N LYS A 293 6.61 -20.02 -5.50
CA LYS A 293 5.33 -20.45 -6.06
C LYS A 293 4.26 -20.33 -4.99
N LEU A 294 3.08 -19.87 -5.39
CA LEU A 294 1.92 -19.88 -4.51
C LEU A 294 1.52 -21.33 -4.21
N SER A 295 1.16 -21.57 -2.95
CA SER A 295 0.74 -22.87 -2.41
C SER A 295 -0.64 -23.30 -2.87
#